data_AF-D5H565-F1
#
_entry.id   AF-D5H565-F1
#
_cell.length_a   1.000
_cell.length_b   1.000
_cell.length_c   1.000
_cell.angle_alpha   90.00
_cell.angle_beta   90.00
_cell.angle_gamma   90.00
#
_symmetry.space_group_name_H-M   'P 1'
#
loop_
_entity.id
_entity.type
_entity.pdbx_description
1 polymer ?
#
loop_
_entity_poly.entity_id
_entity_poly.type
_entity_poly.pdbx_seq_one_letter_code
_entity_poly.pdbx_strand_id
1 'polypeptide(L)'
;MDREKGRGMAACSRRTAAYKRPGNATIRWGAAMAYKFEDLEVWTRALDYSDQVHDIAEQRPKHERYNLADQMTRAANSIALNVAV
;
A
#
# COMPACT_ATOMS: atom_id res chain seq x y z
N MET A 1 1.58 9.99 40.05
CA MET A 1 3.02 9.73 39.92
C MET A 1 3.16 8.28 39.47
N ASP A 2 3.49 7.92 38.24
CA ASP A 2 3.90 8.70 37.07
C ASP A 2 3.41 8.04 35.79
N ARG A 3 2.82 8.88 34.93
CA ARG A 3 2.43 8.59 33.55
C ARG A 3 3.65 8.99 32.72
N GLU A 4 4.45 8.04 32.29
CA GLU A 4 5.51 8.32 31.30
C GLU A 4 4.86 8.60 29.94
N LYS A 5 4.63 9.90 29.71
CA LYS A 5 4.42 10.51 28.41
C LYS A 5 5.74 10.40 27.63
N GLY A 6 5.74 9.65 26.53
CA GLY A 6 6.96 9.50 25.73
C GLY A 6 6.77 8.77 24.40
N ARG A 7 5.67 9.02 23.67
CA ARG A 7 5.60 8.71 22.24
C ARG A 7 5.07 9.90 21.47
N GLY A 8 5.93 10.91 21.36
CA GLY A 8 5.83 11.89 20.30
C GLY A 8 6.16 11.18 18.99
N MET A 9 5.15 10.91 18.18
CA MET A 9 5.35 10.77 16.74
C MET A 9 4.48 11.84 16.09
N ALA A 10 4.99 13.07 16.21
CA ALA A 10 4.52 14.20 15.45
C ALA A 10 4.77 13.92 13.96
N ALA A 11 3.74 14.19 13.15
CA ALA A 11 3.81 14.42 11.73
C ALA A 11 4.52 13.35 10.87
N CYS A 12 3.75 12.37 10.39
CA CYS A 12 4.07 11.68 9.14
C CYS A 12 3.83 12.66 7.97
N SER A 13 4.60 13.74 7.93
CA SER A 13 4.68 14.59 6.75
C SER A 13 5.54 13.86 5.72
N ARG A 14 5.06 13.86 4.48
CA ARG A 14 5.82 13.61 3.25
C ARG A 14 6.06 12.14 2.91
N ARG A 15 5.10 11.59 2.17
CA ARG A 15 5.44 10.77 1.00
C ARG A 15 4.47 11.03 -0.16
N THR A 16 4.47 12.25 -0.67
CA THR A 16 4.11 12.55 -2.07
C THR A 16 5.26 12.16 -3.04
N ALA A 17 6.14 11.26 -2.62
CA ALA A 17 7.18 10.74 -3.48
C ALA A 17 6.55 9.60 -4.28
N ALA A 18 6.28 9.88 -5.57
CA ALA A 18 6.06 8.86 -6.58
C ALA A 18 6.87 7.61 -6.25
N TYR A 19 6.19 6.47 -6.19
CA TYR A 19 6.78 5.16 -5.93
C TYR A 19 8.07 4.99 -6.76
N LYS A 20 9.22 5.23 -6.14
CA LYS A 20 10.53 5.00 -6.75
C LYS A 20 10.98 3.61 -6.34
N ARG A 21 10.91 2.68 -7.29
CA ARG A 21 11.46 1.32 -7.14
C ARG A 21 12.91 1.39 -6.66
N PRO A 22 13.28 0.80 -5.51
CA PRO A 22 14.67 0.71 -5.10
C PRO A 22 15.33 -0.47 -5.80
N GLY A 23 16.45 -0.20 -6.48
CA GLY A 23 17.39 -1.24 -6.93
C GLY A 23 17.64 -1.30 -8.43
N ASN A 24 18.54 -0.45 -8.93
CA ASN A 24 19.23 -0.65 -10.20
C ASN A 24 20.63 -1.24 -9.95
N ALA A 25 20.69 -2.47 -9.44
CA ALA A 25 21.89 -3.29 -9.60
C ALA A 25 21.87 -3.83 -11.03
N THR A 26 22.96 -3.58 -11.76
CA THR A 26 23.13 -3.81 -13.20
C THR A 26 22.84 -5.26 -13.61
N ILE A 27 21.63 -5.53 -14.07
CA ILE A 27 21.37 -6.61 -15.01
C ILE A 27 20.76 -6.00 -16.27
N ARG A 28 21.45 -6.10 -17.41
CA ARG A 28 20.90 -5.75 -18.72
C ARG A 28 19.90 -6.83 -19.14
N TRP A 29 18.69 -6.78 -18.58
CA TRP A 29 17.49 -7.32 -19.23
C TRP A 29 16.85 -6.16 -20.00
N GLY A 30 16.46 -6.40 -21.25
CA GLY A 30 15.86 -5.39 -22.14
C GLY A 30 14.75 -4.62 -21.44
N ALA A 31 14.66 -3.32 -21.77
CA ALA A 31 13.73 -2.31 -21.25
C ALA A 31 12.59 -2.90 -20.40
N ALA A 32 12.62 -2.61 -19.09
CA ALA A 32 11.49 -2.87 -18.22
C ALA A 32 10.25 -2.23 -18.86
N MET A 33 9.33 -3.05 -19.38
CA MET A 33 8.15 -2.50 -19.99
C MET A 33 7.23 -2.01 -18.89
N ALA A 34 7.21 -0.69 -18.70
CA ALA A 34 6.16 -0.02 -17.95
C ALA A 34 4.82 -0.38 -18.60
N TYR A 35 3.89 -0.86 -17.80
CA TYR A 35 2.56 -1.13 -18.31
C TYR A 35 1.81 0.20 -18.49
N LYS A 36 1.00 0.33 -19.55
CA LYS A 36 0.28 1.58 -19.85
C LYS A 36 -0.64 2.03 -18.70
N PHE A 37 -1.11 1.10 -17.88
CA PHE A 37 -1.98 1.39 -16.73
C PHE A 37 -1.22 1.98 -15.54
N GLU A 38 0.11 1.84 -15.46
CA GLU A 38 0.90 2.34 -14.33
C GLU A 38 0.92 3.88 -14.30
N ASP A 39 0.72 4.53 -15.44
CA ASP A 39 0.61 5.99 -15.55
C ASP A 39 -0.80 6.53 -15.19
N LEU A 40 -1.78 5.64 -14.97
CA LEU A 40 -3.13 6.05 -14.62
C LEU A 40 -3.19 6.51 -13.16
N GLU A 41 -3.65 7.74 -12.94
CA GLU A 41 -3.85 8.27 -11.59
C GLU A 41 -4.80 7.40 -10.77
N VAL A 42 -5.86 6.86 -11.40
CA VAL A 42 -6.81 5.96 -10.75
C VAL A 42 -6.16 4.66 -10.27
N TRP A 43 -5.17 4.14 -11.00
CA TRP A 43 -4.42 2.96 -10.59
C TRP A 43 -3.55 3.25 -9.36
N THR A 44 -2.84 4.38 -9.39
CA THR A 44 -2.03 4.82 -8.24
C THR A 44 -2.90 5.04 -7.00
N ARG A 45 -4.06 5.69 -7.15
CA ARG A 45 -5.03 5.88 -6.05
C ARG A 45 -5.59 4.56 -5.51
N ALA A 46 -5.77 3.55 -6.37
CA ALA A 46 -6.22 2.22 -5.94
C ALA A 46 -5.16 1.51 -5.09
N LEU A 47 -3.88 1.69 -5.38
CA LEU A 47 -2.79 1.18 -4.54
C LEU A 47 -2.77 1.88 -3.18
N ASP A 48 -2.82 3.21 -3.14
CA ASP A 48 -2.88 3.99 -1.90
C ASP A 48 -4.10 3.60 -1.05
N TYR A 49 -5.22 3.28 -1.69
CA TYR A 49 -6.42 2.78 -1.01
C TYR A 49 -6.18 1.37 -0.44
N SER A 50 -5.52 0.48 -1.18
CA SER A 50 -5.22 -0.86 -0.69
C SER A 50 -4.32 -0.83 0.54
N ASP A 51 -3.29 0.03 0.55
CA ASP A 51 -2.40 0.22 1.71
C ASP A 51 -3.19 0.66 2.96
N GLN A 52 -4.11 1.61 2.81
CA GLN A 52 -4.98 2.04 3.92
C GLN A 52 -5.89 0.90 4.41
N VAL A 53 -6.41 0.08 3.51
CA VAL A 53 -7.24 -1.08 3.89
C VAL A 53 -6.41 -2.13 4.62
N HIS A 54 -5.16 -2.35 4.20
CA HIS A 54 -4.22 -3.23 4.91
C HIS A 54 -3.95 -2.74 6.33
N ASP A 55 -3.68 -1.44 6.52
CA ASP A 55 -3.49 -0.83 7.84
C ASP A 55 -4.71 -1.02 8.77
N ILE A 56 -5.92 -0.95 8.21
CA ILE A 56 -7.18 -1.18 8.97
C ILE A 56 -7.37 -2.68 9.27
N ALA A 57 -7.04 -3.54 8.32
CA ALA A 57 -7.16 -4.99 8.45
C ALA A 57 -6.24 -5.53 9.55
N GLU A 58 -5.04 -4.98 9.71
CA GLU A 58 -4.09 -5.33 10.77
C GLU A 58 -4.60 -4.99 12.19
N GLN A 59 -5.47 -4.00 12.31
CA GLN A 59 -6.06 -3.60 13.59
C GLN A 59 -7.23 -4.49 14.02
N ARG A 60 -7.66 -5.44 13.17
CA ARG A 60 -8.76 -6.35 13.52
C ARG A 60 -8.31 -7.42 14.52
N PRO A 61 -9.20 -7.90 15.41
CA PRO A 61 -8.90 -9.02 16.30
C PRO A 61 -8.42 -10.25 15.53
N LYS A 62 -7.55 -11.07 16.14
CA LYS A 62 -6.98 -12.28 15.50
C LYS A 62 -8.03 -13.25 14.96
N HIS A 63 -9.21 -13.32 15.58
CA HIS A 63 -10.30 -14.20 15.14
C HIS A 63 -10.97 -13.72 13.83
N GLU A 64 -10.80 -12.46 13.43
CA GLU A 64 -11.32 -11.91 12.17
C GLU A 64 -10.33 -11.99 11.01
N ARG A 65 -9.11 -12.51 11.23
CA ARG A 65 -8.05 -12.56 10.21
C ARG A 65 -8.54 -13.21 8.91
N TYR A 66 -9.03 -14.44 9.01
CA TYR A 66 -9.51 -15.22 7.86
C TYR A 66 -10.98 -14.94 7.49
N ASN A 67 -11.60 -13.96 8.14
CA ASN A 67 -12.97 -13.55 7.88
C ASN A 67 -12.96 -12.12 7.32
N LEU A 68 -13.19 -11.11 8.16
CA LEU A 68 -13.32 -9.73 7.70
C LEU A 68 -12.02 -9.17 7.12
N ALA A 69 -10.86 -9.42 7.74
CA ALA A 69 -9.59 -8.82 7.31
C ALA A 69 -9.16 -9.32 5.92
N ASP A 70 -9.19 -10.63 5.68
CA ASP A 70 -8.86 -11.21 4.37
C ASP A 70 -9.88 -10.80 3.28
N GLN A 71 -11.17 -10.68 3.61
CA GLN A 71 -12.17 -10.21 2.65
C GLN A 71 -11.91 -8.75 2.24
N MET A 72 -11.59 -7.88 3.21
CA MET A 72 -11.30 -6.47 2.94
C MET A 72 -10.07 -6.30 2.06
N THR A 73 -8.96 -6.97 2.39
CA THR A 73 -7.70 -6.86 1.64
C THR A 73 -7.83 -7.40 0.21
N ARG A 74 -8.52 -8.54 0.04
CA ARG A 74 -8.80 -9.09 -1.30
C ARG A 74 -9.69 -8.17 -2.13
N ALA A 75 -10.73 -7.59 -1.53
CA ALA A 75 -11.61 -6.66 -2.23
C ALA A 75 -10.85 -5.39 -2.65
N ALA A 76 -10.02 -4.82 -1.78
CA ALA A 76 -9.22 -3.64 -2.10
C ALA A 76 -8.21 -3.91 -3.23
N ASN A 77 -7.46 -5.03 -3.16
CA ASN A 77 -6.53 -5.43 -4.21
C ASN A 77 -7.23 -5.66 -5.55
N SER A 78 -8.47 -6.17 -5.55
CA SER A 78 -9.22 -6.38 -6.79
C SER A 78 -9.45 -5.10 -7.59
N ILE A 79 -9.52 -3.92 -6.93
CA ILE A 79 -9.71 -2.64 -7.63
C ILE A 79 -8.52 -2.34 -8.54
N ALA A 80 -7.30 -2.38 -8.00
CA ALA A 80 -6.09 -2.14 -8.78
C ALA A 80 -5.91 -3.19 -9.89
N LEU A 81 -6.25 -4.45 -9.61
CA LEU A 81 -6.17 -5.53 -10.59
C LEU A 81 -7.15 -5.33 -11.75
N ASN A 82 -8.38 -4.86 -11.50
CA ASN A 82 -9.35 -4.59 -12.57
C ASN A 82 -9.01 -3.34 -13.38
N VAL A 83 -8.32 -2.36 -12.79
CA VAL A 83 -7.81 -1.19 -13.54
C VAL A 83 -6.61 -1.56 -14.41
N ALA A 84 -5.85 -2.58 -14.02
CA ALA A 84 -4.67 -3.06 -14.74
C ALA A 84 -4.99 -4.04 -15.90
N VAL A 85 -6.25 -4.48 -16.03
CA VAL A 85 -6.75 -5.30 -17.14
C VAL A 85 -6.75 -4.51 -18.44
#